data_AF-A0A6D1AET0-F1
#
_entry.id   AF-A0A6D1AET0-F1
#
_cell.length_a   1.000
_cell.length_b   1.000
_cell.length_c   1.000
_cell.angle_alpha   90.00
_cell.angle_beta   90.00
_cell.angle_gamma   90.00
#
_symmetry.space_group_name_H-M   'P 1'
#
loop_
_entity.id
_entity.type
_entity.pdbx_description
1 polymer ?
#
loop_
_entity_poly.entity_id
_entity_poly.type
_entity_poly.pdbx_seq_one_letter_code
_entity_poly.pdbx_strand_id
1 'polypeptide(L)'
;TIERVPGGMMIIPLFLGAALNTFAPGTAEFFGGFTGALITGTLPILGVFIFCVGATIDFRSSGYIARKGITLLLGKIGFAA
;
A
#
# COMPACT_ATOMS: atom_id res chain seq x y z
N THR A 1 17.70 10.70 15.22
CA THR A 1 16.93 10.66 16.50
C THR A 1 15.54 10.06 16.38
N ILE A 2 15.08 9.64 15.18
CA ILE A 2 13.81 8.92 14.98
C ILE A 2 13.97 7.37 15.01
N GLU A 3 15.21 6.89 14.99
CA GLU A 3 15.57 5.46 15.01
C GLU A 3 15.59 4.84 16.42
N ARG A 4 15.41 5.65 17.47
CA ARG A 4 15.38 5.15 18.87
C ARG A 4 14.09 4.45 19.24
N VAL A 5 13.05 4.62 18.43
CA VAL A 5 11.78 3.90 18.57
C VAL A 5 11.76 2.84 17.46
N PRO A 6 11.86 1.54 17.79
CA PRO A 6 11.70 0.49 16.81
C PRO A 6 10.31 0.63 16.16
N GLY A 7 10.26 0.77 14.84
CA GLY A 7 9.02 1.06 14.12
C GLY A 7 8.55 2.52 14.16
N GLY A 8 9.36 3.47 14.67
CA GLY A 8 9.01 4.89 14.75
C GLY A 8 8.61 5.51 13.41
N MET A 9 9.22 5.06 12.31
CA MET A 9 8.86 5.50 10.95
C MET A 9 7.45 5.06 10.51
N MET A 10 6.84 4.04 11.13
CA MET A 10 5.45 3.61 10.88
C MET A 10 4.48 4.06 11.99
N ILE A 11 4.92 4.03 13.26
CA ILE A 11 4.08 4.35 14.41
C ILE A 11 3.74 5.84 14.45
N ILE A 12 4.72 6.71 14.20
CA ILE A 12 4.52 8.17 14.27
C ILE A 12 3.45 8.62 13.24
N PRO A 13 3.51 8.19 11.96
CA PRO A 13 2.45 8.51 10.99
C PRO A 13 1.07 7.98 11.38
N LEU A 14 0.97 6.74 11.89
CA LEU A 14 -0.30 6.15 12.28
C LEU A 14 -0.94 6.87 13.46
N PHE A 15 -0.13 7.23 14.45
CA PHE A 15 -0.61 7.96 15.63
C PHE A 15 -1.08 9.37 15.26
N LEU A 16 -0.37 10.04 14.35
CA LEU A 16 -0.78 11.34 13.84
C LEU A 16 -2.10 11.25 13.05
N GLY A 17 -2.24 10.25 12.17
CA GLY A 17 -3.48 10.00 11.42
C GLY A 17 -4.66 9.68 12.33
N ALA A 18 -4.46 8.86 13.37
CA ALA A 18 -5.49 8.53 14.36
C ALA A 18 -5.88 9.74 15.21
N ALA A 19 -4.92 10.57 15.62
CA ALA A 19 -5.18 11.81 16.36
C ALA A 19 -5.96 12.83 15.50
N LEU A 20 -5.59 13.01 14.24
CA LEU A 20 -6.31 13.88 13.30
C LEU A 20 -7.75 13.41 13.07
N ASN A 21 -7.97 12.09 12.94
CA ASN A 21 -9.31 11.53 12.83
C ASN A 21 -10.15 11.71 14.11
N THR A 22 -9.50 11.71 15.28
CA THR A 22 -10.17 11.82 16.59
C THR A 22 -10.50 13.27 16.99
N PHE A 23 -9.59 14.21 16.74
CA PHE A 23 -9.75 15.62 17.17
C PHE A 23 -10.40 16.52 16.12
N ALA A 24 -10.40 16.12 14.84
CA ALA A 24 -10.95 16.93 13.75
C ALA A 24 -11.68 16.06 12.70
N PRO A 25 -12.85 15.48 13.04
CA PRO A 25 -13.59 14.58 12.14
C PRO A 25 -14.09 15.27 10.85
N GLY A 26 -14.21 16.60 10.85
CA GLY A 26 -14.65 17.38 9.68
C GLY A 26 -13.55 17.66 8.64
N THR A 27 -12.28 17.34 8.91
CA THR A 27 -11.16 17.70 8.01
C THR A 27 -11.24 17.02 6.66
N ALA A 28 -11.81 15.80 6.63
CA ALA A 28 -11.99 15.06 5.39
C ALA A 28 -13.10 15.64 4.49
N GLU A 29 -14.17 16.17 5.06
CA GLU A 29 -15.23 16.87 4.32
C GLU A 29 -14.79 18.28 3.89
N PHE A 30 -14.00 18.98 4.72
CA PHE A 30 -13.49 20.32 4.42
C PHE A 30 -12.52 20.35 3.23
N PHE A 31 -11.65 19.34 3.08
CA PHE A 31 -10.69 19.30 1.98
C PHE A 31 -11.28 18.80 0.66
N GLY A 32 -12.30 17.93 0.70
CA GLY A 32 -12.98 17.39 -0.48
C GLY A 32 -12.06 16.68 -1.50
N GLY A 33 -12.64 15.99 -2.49
CA GLY A 33 -11.89 15.40 -3.60
C GLY A 33 -10.85 14.35 -3.19
N PHE A 34 -9.66 14.38 -3.82
CA PHE A 34 -8.59 13.40 -3.59
C PHE A 34 -8.03 13.46 -2.17
N THR A 35 -7.82 14.65 -1.60
CA THR A 35 -7.29 14.81 -0.23
C THR A 35 -8.30 14.37 0.83
N GLY A 36 -9.59 14.68 0.67
CA GLY A 36 -10.64 14.16 1.55
C GLY A 36 -10.78 12.64 1.46
N ALA A 37 -10.70 12.09 0.24
CA ALA A 37 -10.74 10.65 0.00
C ALA A 37 -9.49 9.92 0.53
N LEU A 38 -8.33 10.57 0.59
CA LEU A 38 -7.11 10.01 1.21
C LEU A 38 -7.20 9.94 2.73
N ILE A 39 -7.90 10.89 3.36
CA ILE A 39 -8.06 10.94 4.83
C ILE A 39 -9.13 9.95 5.32
N THR A 40 -10.19 9.73 4.53
CA THR A 40 -11.31 8.83 4.89
C THR A 40 -11.23 7.44 4.26
N GLY A 41 -10.53 7.30 3.14
CA GLY A 41 -10.57 6.10 2.31
C GLY A 41 -9.18 5.56 1.96
N THR A 42 -9.04 4.24 2.06
CA THR A 42 -7.82 3.51 1.66
C THR A 42 -7.70 3.36 0.14
N LEU A 43 -8.82 3.48 -0.59
CA LEU A 43 -8.91 3.26 -2.04
C LEU A 43 -7.96 4.13 -2.88
N PRO A 44 -7.87 5.47 -2.70
CA PRO A 44 -6.94 6.30 -3.48
C PRO A 44 -5.46 5.96 -3.20
N ILE A 45 -5.11 5.64 -1.96
CA ILE A 45 -3.77 5.15 -1.60
C ILE A 45 -3.46 3.81 -2.25
N LEU A 46 -4.40 2.86 -2.23
CA LEU A 46 -4.28 1.58 -2.92
C LEU A 46 -4.14 1.77 -4.43
N GLY A 47 -4.89 2.71 -5.02
CA GLY A 47 -4.82 3.04 -6.44
C GLY A 47 -3.44 3.53 -6.85
N VAL A 48 -2.88 4.53 -6.14
CA VAL A 48 -1.52 5.03 -6.40
C VAL A 48 -0.49 3.95 -6.14
N PHE A 49 -0.65 3.16 -5.09
CA PHE A 49 0.27 2.06 -4.78
C PHE A 49 0.32 1.03 -5.91
N ILE A 50 -0.84 0.55 -6.39
CA ILE A 50 -0.93 -0.40 -7.49
C ILE A 50 -0.41 0.22 -8.80
N PHE A 51 -0.69 1.51 -9.03
CA PHE A 51 -0.17 2.24 -10.18
C PHE A 51 1.37 2.32 -10.17
N CYS A 52 1.98 2.70 -9.04
CA CYS A 52 3.43 2.74 -8.88
C CYS A 52 4.07 1.36 -9.01
N VAL A 53 3.45 0.32 -8.42
CA VAL A 53 3.88 -1.07 -8.58
C VAL A 53 3.83 -1.47 -10.06
N GLY A 54 2.75 -1.14 -10.77
CA GLY A 54 2.59 -1.42 -12.19
C GLY A 54 3.59 -0.67 -13.08
N ALA A 55 3.85 0.60 -12.80
CA ALA A 55 4.81 1.43 -13.53
C ALA A 55 6.26 0.96 -13.38
N THR A 56 6.57 0.22 -12.32
CA THR A 56 7.91 -0.34 -12.07
C THR A 56 8.10 -1.72 -12.72
N ILE A 57 7.08 -2.29 -13.37
CA ILE A 57 7.19 -3.59 -14.03
C ILE A 57 7.95 -3.44 -15.35
N ASP A 58 9.20 -3.90 -15.35
CA ASP A 58 10.00 -4.05 -16.56
C ASP A 58 9.46 -5.16 -17.45
N PHE A 59 9.00 -4.82 -18.67
CA PHE A 59 8.41 -5.81 -19.59
C PHE A 59 9.39 -6.92 -20.01
N ARG A 60 10.69 -6.62 -19.97
CA ARG A 60 11.76 -7.57 -20.29
C ARG A 60 12.02 -8.58 -19.16
N SER A 61 11.87 -8.18 -17.90
CA SER A 61 12.05 -9.07 -16.73
C SER A 61 10.75 -9.77 -16.33
N SER A 62 9.59 -9.19 -16.70
CA SER A 62 8.25 -9.72 -16.46
C SER A 62 8.08 -11.15 -17.00
N GLY A 63 8.61 -11.45 -18.19
CA GLY A 63 8.53 -12.80 -18.77
C GLY A 63 9.30 -13.88 -17.97
N TYR A 64 10.45 -13.52 -17.38
CA TYR A 64 11.22 -14.44 -16.54
C TYR A 64 10.55 -14.67 -15.18
N ILE A 65 10.02 -13.60 -14.57
CA ILE A 65 9.29 -13.65 -13.30
C ILE A 65 8.01 -14.47 -13.46
N ALA A 66 7.27 -14.29 -14.56
CA ALA A 66 6.07 -15.04 -14.87
C ALA A 66 6.35 -16.55 -15.00
N ARG A 67 7.42 -16.94 -15.71
CA ARG A 67 7.81 -18.37 -15.82
C ARG A 67 8.11 -18.99 -14.45
N LYS A 68 8.84 -18.29 -13.58
CA LYS A 68 9.11 -18.76 -12.21
C LYS A 68 7.85 -18.85 -11.36
N GLY A 69 6.95 -17.87 -11.49
CA GLY A 69 5.66 -17.88 -10.79
C GLY A 69 4.79 -19.06 -11.23
N ILE A 70 4.74 -19.34 -12.53
CA ILE A 70 3.97 -20.46 -13.11
C ILE A 70 4.55 -21.80 -12.67
N THR A 71 5.86 -22.00 -12.72
CA THR A 71 6.45 -23.27 -12.25
C THR A 71 6.24 -23.50 -10.76
N LEU A 72 6.26 -22.46 -9.94
CA LEU A 72 5.91 -22.56 -8.52
C LEU A 72 4.43 -22.89 -8.30
N LEU A 73 3.51 -22.25 -9.04
CA LEU A 73 2.08 -22.55 -8.96
C LEU A 73 1.77 -23.99 -9.38
N LEU A 74 2.37 -24.46 -10.47
CA LEU A 74 2.23 -25.85 -10.92
C LEU A 74 2.80 -26.83 -9.91
N GLY A 75 3.95 -26.52 -9.30
CA GLY A 75 4.50 -27.32 -8.20
C GLY A 75 3.53 -27.38 -7.01
N LYS A 76 2.94 -26.25 -6.59
CA LYS A 76 1.96 -26.24 -5.50
C LYS A 76 0.72 -27.05 -5.83
N ILE A 77 0.17 -26.92 -7.04
CA ILE A 77 -1.04 -27.64 -7.45
C ILE A 77 -0.75 -29.13 -7.62
N GLY A 78 0.41 -29.50 -8.17
CA GLY A 78 0.78 -30.89 -8.44
C GLY A 78 1.24 -31.68 -7.21
N PHE A 79 1.80 -31.02 -6.18
CA PHE A 79 2.16 -31.66 -4.91
C PHE A 79 1.07 -31.56 -3.84
N ALA A 80 0.13 -30.62 -3.95
CA ALA A 80 -1.00 -30.50 -3.02
C ALA A 80 -2.28 -31.20 -3.51
N ALA A 81 -2.34 -31.63 -4.77
CA ALA A 81 -3.34 -32.58 -5.28
C ALA A 81 -2.84 -34.02 -5.13
#